data_AF-A5GEH5-F1
#
_entry.id   AF-A5GEH5-F1
#
_cell.length_a   1.000
_cell.length_b   1.000
_cell.length_c   1.000
_cell.angle_alpha   90.00
_cell.angle_beta   90.00
_cell.angle_gamma   90.00
#
_symmetry.space_group_name_H-M   'P 1'
#
loop_
_entity.id
_entity.type
_entity.pdbx_description
1 polymer ?
#
loop_
_entity_poly.entity_id
_entity_poly.type
_entity_poly.pdbx_seq_one_letter_code
_entity_poly.pdbx_strand_id
1 'polypeptide(L)'
;MVTVMTVYHAARPEINPEMGVHAMKLYKILSAIVSMVLMFSMSLSSALAENEAKKINEATGVVKEIMTIPEKGIPPALLKNAYGIAIIPGVIKLGFIVGGRHGSGVLMVRDNEGKWSNPVFVNFTGGSVGWQIGAQSTDVILVFKSRRSVEGIKKGKFTLGVDAAVAAGPVGRKLEAATDVKLKAEIYSYSRSRGLFAGVSLEGAALQIDDDADAAFYGKPGIRAGEIMSGKVGISSPEIRNLQKLLAEYATIRLSP
;
A
#
# COMPACT_ATOMS: atom_id res chain seq x y z
N MET A 1 -17.69 -87.61 29.37
CA MET A 1 -18.84 -86.95 30.04
C MET A 1 -18.35 -86.54 31.42
N VAL A 2 -18.26 -85.28 31.84
CA VAL A 2 -18.96 -84.05 31.47
C VAL A 2 -18.02 -82.85 31.69
N THR A 3 -18.02 -81.93 30.73
CA THR A 3 -17.33 -80.63 30.74
C THR A 3 -18.04 -79.66 31.69
N VAL A 4 -17.32 -78.95 32.56
CA VAL A 4 -17.85 -77.77 33.26
C VAL A 4 -17.01 -76.55 32.87
N MET A 5 -17.62 -75.76 31.99
CA MET A 5 -17.13 -74.51 31.43
C MET A 5 -17.38 -73.39 32.45
N THR A 6 -16.32 -72.85 33.06
CA THR A 6 -16.44 -71.70 33.96
C THR A 6 -16.56 -70.44 33.12
N VAL A 7 -17.76 -69.87 33.06
CA VAL A 7 -18.06 -68.63 32.33
C VAL A 7 -17.59 -67.44 33.17
N TYR A 8 -16.55 -66.74 32.72
CA TYR A 8 -16.18 -65.42 33.23
C TYR A 8 -17.29 -64.41 32.90
N HIS A 9 -18.07 -64.01 33.89
CA HIS A 9 -19.01 -62.89 33.78
C HIS A 9 -18.22 -61.57 33.93
N ALA A 10 -17.80 -60.98 32.81
CA ALA A 10 -17.27 -59.61 32.82
C ALA A 10 -18.42 -58.64 33.09
N ALA A 11 -18.33 -57.88 34.19
CA ALA A 11 -19.26 -56.81 34.50
C ALA A 11 -19.26 -55.79 33.34
N ARG A 12 -20.42 -55.60 32.69
CA ARG A 12 -20.59 -54.55 31.68
C ARG A 12 -20.53 -53.20 32.41
N PRO A 13 -19.67 -52.25 32.00
CA PRO A 13 -19.66 -50.93 32.61
C PRO A 13 -21.01 -50.26 32.34
N GLU A 14 -21.73 -49.92 33.41
CA GLU A 14 -22.94 -49.09 33.34
C GLU A 14 -22.54 -47.70 32.83
N ILE A 15 -22.88 -47.41 31.57
CA ILE A 15 -22.69 -46.07 31.01
C ILE A 15 -23.72 -45.17 31.69
N ASN A 16 -23.28 -44.35 32.64
CA ASN A 16 -24.13 -43.38 33.31
C ASN A 16 -24.72 -42.41 32.27
N PRO A 17 -26.05 -42.43 32.02
CA PRO A 17 -26.68 -41.61 30.99
C PRO A 17 -26.54 -40.09 31.27
N GLU A 18 -26.32 -39.69 32.52
CA GLU A 18 -26.09 -38.28 32.86
C GLU A 18 -24.74 -37.75 32.35
N MET A 19 -23.72 -38.62 32.27
CA MET A 19 -22.41 -38.25 31.72
C MET A 19 -22.51 -37.84 30.24
N GLY A 20 -23.40 -38.46 29.47
CA GLY A 20 -23.64 -38.12 28.07
C GLY A 20 -24.29 -36.74 27.89
N VAL A 21 -25.17 -36.35 28.79
CA VAL A 21 -25.87 -35.05 28.73
C VAL A 21 -24.90 -33.90 29.06
N HIS A 22 -24.08 -34.06 30.10
CA HIS A 22 -23.08 -33.05 30.47
C HIS A 22 -21.98 -32.92 29.41
N ALA A 23 -21.48 -34.04 28.87
CA ALA A 23 -20.51 -34.03 27.79
C ALA A 23 -21.05 -33.36 26.51
N MET A 24 -22.33 -33.60 26.16
CA MET A 24 -22.97 -32.98 25.01
C MET A 24 -23.17 -31.46 25.17
N LYS A 25 -23.51 -30.99 26.39
CA LYS A 25 -23.58 -29.55 26.69
C LYS A 25 -22.20 -28.90 26.58
N LEU A 26 -21.16 -29.56 27.10
CA LEU A 26 -19.78 -29.06 27.02
C LEU A 26 -19.28 -28.96 25.57
N TYR A 27 -19.54 -29.98 24.74
CA TYR A 27 -19.21 -29.98 23.32
C TYR A 27 -19.88 -28.82 22.56
N LYS A 28 -21.16 -28.54 22.83
CA LYS A 28 -21.89 -27.42 22.20
C LYS A 28 -21.30 -26.06 22.58
N ILE A 29 -20.94 -25.88 23.85
CA ILE A 29 -20.30 -24.65 24.35
C ILE A 29 -18.93 -24.46 23.68
N LEU A 30 -18.10 -25.52 23.64
CA LEU A 30 -16.79 -25.47 22.98
C LEU A 30 -16.92 -25.20 21.47
N SER A 31 -17.86 -25.83 20.77
CA SER A 31 -18.09 -25.58 19.34
C SER A 31 -18.58 -24.17 19.07
N ALA A 32 -19.38 -23.59 19.98
CA ALA A 32 -19.86 -22.21 19.87
C ALA A 32 -18.70 -21.22 20.07
N ILE A 33 -17.81 -21.47 21.03
CA ILE A 33 -16.62 -20.64 21.27
C ILE A 33 -15.67 -20.71 20.07
N VAL A 34 -15.39 -21.90 19.53
CA VAL A 34 -14.54 -22.05 18.34
C VAL A 34 -15.14 -21.34 17.13
N SER A 35 -16.46 -21.49 16.91
CA SER A 35 -17.16 -20.78 15.83
C SER A 35 -17.10 -19.26 16.01
N MET A 36 -17.26 -18.75 17.24
CA MET A 36 -17.18 -17.33 17.55
C MET A 36 -15.76 -16.78 17.31
N VAL A 37 -14.73 -17.53 17.69
CA VAL A 37 -13.32 -17.15 17.44
C VAL A 37 -13.02 -17.14 15.94
N LEU A 38 -13.50 -18.13 15.18
CA LEU A 38 -13.33 -18.17 13.71
C LEU A 38 -14.05 -17.01 13.02
N MET A 39 -15.28 -16.69 13.43
CA MET A 39 -16.03 -15.54 12.90
C MET A 39 -15.35 -14.22 13.24
N PHE A 40 -14.88 -14.04 14.47
CA PHE A 40 -14.17 -12.83 14.90
C PHE A 40 -12.85 -12.65 14.14
N SER A 41 -12.13 -13.75 13.88
CA SER A 41 -10.88 -13.75 13.11
C SER A 41 -11.12 -13.35 11.64
N MET A 42 -12.22 -13.80 11.03
CA MET A 42 -12.58 -13.41 9.66
C MET A 42 -12.98 -11.93 9.56
N SER A 43 -13.73 -11.40 10.54
CA SER A 43 -14.17 -10.00 10.54
C SER A 43 -13.02 -8.99 10.67
N LEU A 44 -11.95 -9.34 11.40
CA LEU A 44 -10.78 -8.48 11.55
C LEU A 44 -9.99 -8.36 10.24
N SER A 45 -9.80 -9.47 9.52
CA SER A 45 -9.13 -9.46 8.21
C SER A 45 -9.88 -8.66 7.15
N SER A 46 -11.22 -8.71 7.15
CA SER A 46 -12.01 -7.90 6.20
C SER A 46 -11.95 -6.41 6.49
N ALA A 47 -11.92 -6.01 7.77
CA ALA A 47 -11.90 -4.60 8.16
C ALA A 47 -10.54 -3.93 7.89
N LEU A 48 -9.44 -4.67 7.99
CA LEU A 48 -8.12 -4.17 7.60
C LEU A 48 -8.07 -3.98 6.08
N ALA A 49 -8.37 -5.03 5.30
CA ALA A 49 -8.34 -4.98 3.83
C ALA A 49 -9.21 -3.86 3.21
N GLU A 50 -10.34 -3.51 3.85
CA GLU A 50 -11.19 -2.39 3.44
C GLU A 50 -10.47 -1.02 3.54
N ASN A 51 -9.62 -0.83 4.55
CA ASN A 51 -8.82 0.39 4.70
C ASN A 51 -7.75 0.52 3.61
N GLU A 52 -7.15 -0.60 3.19
CA GLU A 52 -6.16 -0.61 2.12
C GLU A 52 -6.78 -0.36 0.74
N ALA A 53 -7.95 -0.92 0.44
CA ALA A 53 -8.69 -0.61 -0.78
C ALA A 53 -9.07 0.88 -0.83
N LYS A 54 -9.52 1.45 0.30
CA LYS A 54 -9.76 2.89 0.44
C LYS A 54 -8.50 3.70 0.15
N LYS A 55 -7.34 3.27 0.62
CA LYS A 55 -6.05 3.94 0.36
C LYS A 55 -5.70 4.01 -1.12
N ILE A 56 -5.95 2.94 -1.88
CA ILE A 56 -5.77 2.91 -3.34
C ILE A 56 -6.72 3.91 -4.02
N ASN A 57 -7.97 4.01 -3.56
CA ASN A 57 -8.93 4.98 -4.08
C ASN A 57 -8.53 6.43 -3.78
N GLU A 58 -8.06 6.71 -2.56
CA GLU A 58 -7.52 8.03 -2.19
C GLU A 58 -6.33 8.40 -3.10
N ALA A 59 -5.41 7.46 -3.34
CA ALA A 59 -4.30 7.66 -4.27
C ALA A 59 -4.76 7.93 -5.70
N THR A 60 -5.79 7.21 -6.16
CA THR A 60 -6.43 7.44 -7.46
C THR A 60 -7.02 8.85 -7.55
N GLY A 61 -7.69 9.32 -6.49
CA GLY A 61 -8.21 10.68 -6.38
C GLY A 61 -7.11 11.72 -6.50
N VAL A 62 -6.01 11.55 -5.76
CA VAL A 62 -4.84 12.45 -5.80
C VAL A 62 -4.27 12.56 -7.21
N VAL A 63 -4.09 11.45 -7.93
CA VAL A 63 -3.59 11.45 -9.31
C VAL A 63 -4.59 12.12 -10.26
N LYS A 64 -5.88 11.83 -10.14
CA LYS A 64 -6.90 12.45 -10.97
C LYS A 64 -6.90 13.98 -10.78
N GLU A 65 -6.82 14.43 -9.54
CA GLU A 65 -6.89 15.84 -9.20
C GLU A 65 -5.64 16.63 -9.59
N ILE A 66 -4.43 16.05 -9.50
CA ILE A 66 -3.22 16.73 -9.99
C ILE A 66 -3.22 16.87 -11.50
N MET A 67 -3.71 15.85 -12.20
CA MET A 67 -3.65 15.80 -13.66
C MET A 67 -4.76 16.61 -14.35
N THR A 68 -5.86 16.91 -13.65
CA THR A 68 -6.93 17.77 -14.18
C THR A 68 -6.64 19.26 -14.09
N ILE A 69 -5.59 19.68 -13.36
CA ILE A 69 -5.29 21.11 -13.22
C ILE A 69 -4.48 21.61 -14.42
N PRO A 70 -5.02 22.57 -15.19
CA PRO A 70 -4.32 23.14 -16.33
C PRO A 70 -2.97 23.74 -15.91
N GLU A 71 -1.92 23.41 -16.64
CA GLU A 71 -0.56 23.95 -16.48
C GLU A 71 0.11 23.75 -15.10
N LYS A 72 -0.47 22.93 -14.19
CA LYS A 72 0.13 22.63 -12.88
C LYS A 72 0.26 21.14 -12.54
N GLY A 73 -0.20 20.26 -13.43
CA GLY A 73 -0.07 18.82 -13.28
C GLY A 73 1.36 18.29 -13.50
N ILE A 74 1.54 16.99 -13.24
CA ILE A 74 2.78 16.29 -13.55
C ILE A 74 2.93 16.25 -15.08
N PRO A 75 4.08 16.66 -15.66
CA PRO A 75 4.28 16.60 -17.09
C PRO A 75 4.09 15.17 -17.62
N PRO A 76 3.27 14.95 -18.67
CA PRO A 76 3.06 13.62 -19.24
C PRO A 76 4.36 12.93 -19.64
N ALA A 77 5.34 13.68 -20.17
CA ALA A 77 6.67 13.17 -20.51
C ALA A 77 7.45 12.64 -19.29
N LEU A 78 7.21 13.18 -18.09
CA LEU A 78 7.83 12.70 -16.87
C LEU A 78 7.23 11.34 -16.46
N LEU A 79 5.89 11.22 -16.49
CA LEU A 79 5.18 9.97 -16.19
C LEU A 79 5.46 8.88 -17.22
N LYS A 80 5.48 9.24 -18.51
CA LYS A 80 5.80 8.32 -19.62
C LYS A 80 7.13 7.61 -19.43
N ASN A 81 8.11 8.32 -18.86
CA ASN A 81 9.47 7.83 -18.68
C ASN A 81 9.77 7.48 -17.20
N ALA A 82 8.75 7.29 -16.36
CA ALA A 82 8.89 6.89 -14.97
C ALA A 82 9.10 5.37 -14.84
N TYR A 83 9.96 4.96 -13.90
CA TYR A 83 10.14 3.56 -13.49
C TYR A 83 9.24 3.20 -12.31
N GLY A 84 8.75 4.19 -11.58
CA GLY A 84 7.88 3.98 -10.43
C GLY A 84 7.18 5.27 -10.02
N ILE A 85 6.10 5.14 -9.27
CA ILE A 85 5.37 6.27 -8.70
C ILE A 85 4.89 5.90 -7.30
N ALA A 86 5.21 6.73 -6.30
CA ALA A 86 4.59 6.65 -4.98
C ALA A 86 3.57 7.77 -4.84
N ILE A 87 2.40 7.45 -4.31
CA ILE A 87 1.28 8.38 -4.12
C ILE A 87 0.85 8.23 -2.66
N ILE A 88 0.99 9.31 -1.91
CA ILE A 88 0.79 9.34 -0.46
C ILE A 88 -0.25 10.43 -0.15
N PRO A 89 -1.55 10.06 -0.11
CA PRO A 89 -2.62 11.00 0.21
C PRO A 89 -2.53 11.50 1.65
N GLY A 90 -2.87 12.77 1.86
CA GLY A 90 -3.11 13.31 3.19
C GLY A 90 -1.95 13.22 4.19
N VAL A 91 -0.70 13.34 3.74
CA VAL A 91 0.49 13.44 4.62
C VAL A 91 0.26 14.56 5.62
N ILE A 92 0.30 14.19 6.90
CA ILE A 92 0.17 15.12 8.01
C ILE A 92 1.54 15.72 8.31
N LYS A 93 1.62 17.04 8.32
CA LYS A 93 2.77 17.83 8.79
C LYS A 93 2.40 18.48 10.12
N LEU A 94 3.21 18.27 11.15
CA LEU A 94 3.05 18.85 12.48
C LEU A 94 4.32 19.58 12.88
N GLY A 95 4.24 20.78 13.44
CA GLY A 95 5.39 21.43 14.09
C GLY A 95 5.33 22.95 14.11
N PHE A 96 6.24 23.54 14.88
CA PHE A 96 6.58 24.97 14.86
C PHE A 96 8.10 25.08 14.76
N ILE A 97 8.61 25.70 13.69
CA ILE A 97 10.04 25.80 13.34
C ILE A 97 10.65 24.43 12.97
N VAL A 98 10.54 23.43 13.85
CA VAL A 98 10.91 22.03 13.62
C VAL A 98 9.70 21.14 13.84
N GLY A 99 9.52 20.17 12.95
CA GLY A 99 8.34 19.32 12.93
C GLY A 99 8.57 17.94 12.33
N GLY A 100 7.52 17.14 12.34
CA GLY A 100 7.44 15.84 11.70
C GLY A 100 6.48 15.87 10.52
N ARG A 101 6.66 14.93 9.60
CA ARG A 101 5.64 14.54 8.63
C ARG A 101 5.43 13.03 8.67
N HIS A 102 4.18 12.62 8.56
CA HIS A 102 3.81 11.20 8.51
C HIS A 102 2.60 11.00 7.59
N GLY A 103 2.61 9.91 6.82
CA GLY A 103 1.47 9.46 6.02
C GLY A 103 1.71 8.07 5.46
N SER A 104 0.67 7.48 4.89
CA SER A 104 0.73 6.20 4.20
C SER A 104 0.10 6.31 2.82
N GLY A 105 0.51 5.42 1.93
CA GLY A 105 0.14 5.47 0.52
C GLY A 105 0.50 4.19 -0.21
N VAL A 106 0.64 4.31 -1.53
CA VAL A 106 0.97 3.20 -2.42
C VAL A 106 2.14 3.53 -3.32
N LEU A 107 2.95 2.53 -3.62
CA LEU A 107 4.03 2.55 -4.61
C LEU A 107 3.69 1.56 -5.73
N MET A 108 3.78 2.02 -6.97
CA MET A 108 3.63 1.19 -8.16
C MET A 108 4.88 1.29 -9.02
N VAL A 109 5.32 0.16 -9.58
CA VAL A 109 6.52 0.06 -10.41
C VAL A 109 6.11 -0.26 -11.83
N ARG A 110 6.83 0.30 -12.79
CA ARG A 110 6.64 0.02 -14.20
C ARG A 110 7.57 -1.10 -14.63
N ASP A 111 7.02 -2.13 -15.27
CA ASP A 111 7.82 -3.20 -15.85
C ASP A 111 8.45 -2.78 -17.19
N ASN A 112 9.19 -3.70 -17.81
CA ASN A 112 9.88 -3.45 -19.08
C ASN A 112 8.92 -3.33 -20.28
N GLU A 113 7.68 -3.82 -20.14
CA GLU A 113 6.63 -3.70 -21.13
C GLU A 113 5.84 -2.39 -20.96
N GLY A 114 6.16 -1.61 -19.93
CA GLY A 114 5.52 -0.35 -19.65
C GLY A 114 4.20 -0.49 -18.89
N LYS A 115 3.89 -1.67 -18.34
CA LYS A 115 2.72 -1.91 -17.51
C LYS A 115 3.02 -1.59 -16.05
N TRP A 116 2.03 -1.00 -15.38
CA TRP A 116 2.11 -0.72 -13.96
C TRP A 116 1.81 -1.98 -13.14
N SER A 117 2.64 -2.23 -12.13
CA SER A 117 2.49 -3.34 -11.19
C SER A 117 1.22 -3.20 -10.34
N ASN A 118 0.95 -4.21 -9.52
CA ASN A 118 0.05 -4.02 -8.39
C ASN A 118 0.67 -3.05 -7.36
N PRO A 119 -0.15 -2.33 -6.56
CA PRO A 119 0.34 -1.39 -5.57
C PRO A 119 0.97 -2.12 -4.38
N VAL A 120 2.09 -1.60 -3.91
CA VAL A 120 2.69 -1.96 -2.64
C VAL A 120 2.42 -0.85 -1.64
N PHE A 121 1.98 -1.19 -0.44
CA PHE A 121 1.72 -0.19 0.59
C PHE A 121 3.02 0.37 1.15
N VAL A 122 3.01 1.68 1.43
CA VAL A 122 4.18 2.39 1.92
C VAL A 122 3.84 3.37 3.02
N ASN A 123 4.76 3.50 3.97
CA ASN A 123 4.80 4.54 4.98
C ASN A 123 5.80 5.63 4.58
N PHE A 124 5.42 6.88 4.82
CA PHE A 124 6.21 8.06 4.53
C PHE A 124 6.42 8.86 5.81
N THR A 125 7.68 9.06 6.20
CA THR A 125 8.05 9.78 7.42
C THR A 125 9.18 10.75 7.14
N GLY A 126 9.27 11.87 7.87
CA GLY A 126 10.43 12.74 7.73
C GLY A 126 10.39 13.94 8.67
N GLY A 127 11.55 14.59 8.83
CA GLY A 127 11.62 15.90 9.48
C GLY A 127 11.03 16.98 8.58
N SER A 128 10.40 17.98 9.16
CA SER A 128 9.96 19.19 8.46
C SER A 128 10.50 20.44 9.15
N VAL A 129 10.86 21.45 8.34
CA VAL A 129 11.17 22.79 8.81
C VAL A 129 10.09 23.71 8.25
N GLY A 130 9.42 24.48 9.10
CA GLY A 130 8.27 25.27 8.69
C GLY A 130 7.98 26.44 9.60
N TRP A 131 7.66 27.59 8.99
CA TRP A 131 7.27 28.83 9.67
C TRP A 131 5.79 28.86 10.08
N GLN A 132 5.03 27.81 9.75
CA GLN A 132 3.59 27.74 10.01
C GLN A 132 3.33 27.02 11.32
N ILE A 133 2.42 27.58 12.14
CA ILE A 133 1.92 26.96 13.36
C ILE A 133 0.72 26.07 12.99
N GLY A 134 0.79 24.78 13.32
CA GLY A 134 -0.37 23.88 13.32
C GLY A 134 -0.19 22.58 12.55
N ALA A 135 -1.31 21.90 12.33
CA ALA A 135 -1.39 20.66 11.56
C ALA A 135 -1.83 20.96 10.12
N GLN A 136 -1.11 20.41 9.15
CA GLN A 136 -1.46 20.51 7.74
C GLN A 136 -1.56 19.14 7.12
N SER A 137 -2.56 18.95 6.26
CA SER A 137 -2.68 17.78 5.40
C SER A 137 -2.28 18.14 3.98
N THR A 138 -1.44 17.30 3.38
CA THR A 138 -0.95 17.50 2.02
C THR A 138 -0.79 16.19 1.29
N ASP A 139 -1.19 16.14 0.02
CA ASP A 139 -0.91 14.99 -0.81
C ASP A 139 0.53 15.07 -1.31
N VAL A 140 1.22 13.93 -1.41
CA VAL A 140 2.59 13.82 -1.93
C VAL A 140 2.62 12.79 -3.05
N ILE A 141 3.28 13.14 -4.16
CA ILE A 141 3.60 12.20 -5.25
C ILE A 141 5.10 12.22 -5.49
N LEU A 142 5.71 11.03 -5.56
CA LEU A 142 7.10 10.82 -5.92
C LEU A 142 7.17 10.08 -7.25
N VAL A 143 7.78 10.68 -8.26
CA VAL A 143 8.00 10.07 -9.58
C VAL A 143 9.44 9.60 -9.68
N PHE A 144 9.64 8.29 -9.77
CA PHE A 144 10.95 7.66 -9.83
C PHE A 144 11.43 7.59 -11.28
N LYS A 145 12.56 8.24 -11.55
CA LYS A 145 13.19 8.38 -12.87
C LYS A 145 14.44 7.51 -13.06
N SER A 146 14.82 6.77 -12.02
CA SER A 146 15.95 5.84 -12.02
C SER A 146 15.49 4.44 -11.58
N ARG A 147 15.87 3.41 -12.35
CA ARG A 147 15.62 2.00 -11.98
C ARG A 147 16.29 1.64 -10.66
N ARG A 148 17.48 2.20 -10.41
CA ARG A 148 18.24 2.02 -9.16
C ARG A 148 17.43 2.48 -7.94
N SER A 149 16.73 3.61 -8.03
CA SER A 149 15.91 4.12 -6.92
C SER A 149 14.73 3.20 -6.62
N VAL A 150 14.12 2.62 -7.65
CA VAL A 150 13.06 1.60 -7.50
C VAL A 150 13.61 0.30 -6.90
N GLU A 151 14.80 -0.12 -7.28
CA GLU A 151 15.47 -1.30 -6.70
C GLU A 151 15.88 -1.06 -5.24
N GLY A 152 16.25 0.18 -4.89
CA GLY A 152 16.56 0.57 -3.52
C GLY A 152 15.36 0.38 -2.58
N ILE A 153 14.19 0.89 -2.95
CA ILE A 153 12.98 0.79 -2.10
C ILE A 153 12.50 -0.66 -1.92
N LYS A 154 12.75 -1.55 -2.88
CA LYS A 154 12.46 -3.00 -2.73
C LYS A 154 13.19 -3.65 -1.54
N LYS A 155 14.24 -3.00 -1.00
CA LYS A 155 14.98 -3.48 0.18
C LYS A 155 14.32 -3.08 1.52
N GLY A 156 13.16 -2.44 1.48
CA GLY A 156 12.31 -2.17 2.64
C GLY A 156 12.24 -0.70 3.00
N LYS A 157 13.35 0.03 3.09
CA LYS A 157 13.38 1.46 3.44
C LYS A 157 14.29 2.25 2.51
N PHE A 158 13.89 3.49 2.23
CA PHE A 158 14.54 4.37 1.29
C PHE A 158 14.50 5.82 1.79
N THR A 159 15.63 6.50 1.87
CA THR A 159 15.72 7.89 2.37
C THR A 159 16.00 8.85 1.21
N LEU A 160 15.06 9.78 0.99
CA LEU A 160 15.15 10.79 -0.06
C LEU A 160 16.30 11.76 0.22
N GLY A 161 17.15 12.01 -0.78
CA GLY A 161 18.36 12.85 -0.68
C GLY A 161 19.61 12.12 -0.19
N VAL A 162 19.46 10.98 0.50
CA VAL A 162 20.59 10.14 0.94
C VAL A 162 20.79 8.97 -0.03
N ASP A 163 19.72 8.19 -0.28
CA ASP A 163 19.77 7.00 -1.12
C ASP A 163 19.54 7.30 -2.61
N ALA A 164 18.89 8.43 -2.91
CA ALA A 164 18.76 8.98 -4.25
C ALA A 164 18.52 10.48 -4.25
N ALA A 165 19.02 11.13 -5.29
CA ALA A 165 18.79 12.56 -5.50
C ALA A 165 17.30 12.85 -5.73
N VAL A 166 16.70 13.66 -4.86
CA VAL A 166 15.32 14.12 -4.97
C VAL A 166 15.29 15.61 -5.34
N ALA A 167 14.37 15.99 -6.22
CA ALA A 167 14.14 17.39 -6.55
C ALA A 167 12.65 17.70 -6.68
N ALA A 168 12.30 18.95 -6.43
CA ALA A 168 10.98 19.48 -6.74
C ALA A 168 10.66 19.25 -8.24
N GLY A 169 9.51 18.66 -8.51
CA GLY A 169 9.04 18.37 -9.85
C GLY A 169 8.68 19.63 -10.65
N PRO A 170 9.02 19.70 -11.94
CA PRO A 170 8.58 20.80 -12.78
C PRO A 170 7.08 20.63 -13.10
N VAL A 171 6.38 21.74 -13.35
CA VAL A 171 4.93 21.77 -13.58
C VAL A 171 4.59 22.36 -14.95
N GLY A 172 3.45 21.94 -15.50
CA GLY A 172 2.91 22.49 -16.75
C GLY A 172 3.46 21.85 -18.04
N ARG A 173 2.91 22.26 -19.18
CA ARG A 173 3.15 21.60 -20.49
C ARG A 173 4.41 22.09 -21.22
N LYS A 174 5.00 23.20 -20.76
CA LYS A 174 6.12 23.88 -21.44
C LYS A 174 7.49 23.20 -21.32
N LEU A 175 7.59 22.05 -20.64
CA LEU A 175 8.86 21.32 -20.48
C LEU A 175 9.34 20.63 -21.75
N GLU A 176 8.47 20.41 -22.74
CA GLU A 176 8.87 19.72 -23.97
C GLU A 176 9.90 20.51 -24.79
N ALA A 177 9.76 21.84 -24.82
CA ALA A 177 10.72 22.73 -25.48
C ALA A 177 12.06 22.87 -24.73
N ALA A 178 12.11 22.40 -23.48
CA ALA A 178 13.27 22.44 -22.59
C ALA A 178 13.73 21.02 -22.22
N THR A 179 13.53 20.04 -23.10
CA THR A 179 13.99 18.66 -22.95
C THR A 179 15.51 18.55 -22.73
N ASP A 180 16.25 19.63 -23.02
CA ASP A 180 17.69 19.78 -22.74
C ASP A 180 18.01 20.29 -21.32
N VAL A 181 17.02 20.74 -20.55
CA VAL A 181 17.14 20.94 -19.10
C VAL A 181 17.10 19.57 -18.46
N LYS A 182 18.26 18.89 -18.52
CA LYS A 182 18.50 17.54 -18.02
C LYS A 182 17.75 17.33 -16.71
N LEU A 183 16.67 16.53 -16.76
CA LEU A 183 15.97 16.06 -15.58
C LEU A 183 16.88 15.07 -14.85
N LYS A 184 17.88 15.61 -14.13
CA LYS A 184 18.98 14.86 -13.51
C LYS A 184 18.61 14.18 -12.19
N ALA A 185 17.52 14.62 -11.55
CA ALA A 185 17.11 14.02 -10.28
C ALA A 185 16.58 12.61 -10.52
N GLU A 186 16.92 11.71 -9.62
CA GLU A 186 16.45 10.33 -9.68
C GLU A 186 15.00 10.21 -9.25
N ILE A 187 14.53 11.15 -8.41
CA ILE A 187 13.14 11.25 -7.94
C ILE A 187 12.67 12.70 -8.05
N TYR A 188 11.47 12.88 -8.61
CA TYR A 188 10.78 14.16 -8.63
C TYR A 188 9.59 14.15 -7.69
N SER A 189 9.49 15.15 -6.82
CA SER A 189 8.45 15.26 -5.81
C SER A 189 7.47 16.38 -6.12
N TYR A 190 6.19 16.07 -5.95
CA TYR A 190 5.06 16.98 -6.06
C TYR A 190 4.27 16.94 -4.76
N SER A 191 3.77 18.09 -4.32
CA SER A 191 2.91 18.19 -3.16
C SER A 191 1.73 19.10 -3.43
N ARG A 192 0.61 18.76 -2.81
CA ARG A 192 -0.63 19.50 -2.91
C ARG A 192 -1.16 19.89 -1.55
N SER A 193 -1.54 21.15 -1.38
CA SER A 193 -2.41 21.51 -0.26
C SER A 193 -3.50 22.46 -0.73
N ARG A 194 -4.75 22.18 -0.33
CA ARG A 194 -5.92 23.04 -0.56
C ARG A 194 -6.06 23.51 -2.03
N GLY A 195 -5.86 22.61 -2.99
CA GLY A 195 -6.00 22.91 -4.42
C GLY A 195 -4.77 23.55 -5.09
N LEU A 196 -3.68 23.82 -4.37
CA LEU A 196 -2.43 24.31 -4.96
C LEU A 196 -1.38 23.19 -5.01
N PHE A 197 -0.79 22.98 -6.20
CA PHE A 197 0.30 22.05 -6.42
C PHE A 197 1.62 22.80 -6.66
N ALA A 198 2.66 22.30 -6.02
CA ALA A 198 4.02 22.75 -6.24
C ALA A 198 5.01 21.59 -6.05
N GLY A 199 6.14 21.65 -6.74
CA GLY A 199 7.26 20.81 -6.38
C GLY A 199 7.77 21.18 -4.99
N VAL A 200 8.07 20.18 -4.15
CA VAL A 200 8.59 20.40 -2.79
C VAL A 200 9.83 19.55 -2.55
N SER A 201 10.85 20.09 -1.87
CA SER A 201 11.94 19.22 -1.41
C SER A 201 11.45 18.34 -0.27
N LEU A 202 11.73 17.04 -0.37
CA LEU A 202 11.40 16.03 0.64
C LEU A 202 12.67 15.36 1.17
N GLU A 203 13.80 16.04 1.03
CA GLU A 203 15.09 15.59 1.53
C GLU A 203 15.02 15.23 3.02
N GLY A 204 15.64 14.11 3.38
CA GLY A 204 15.61 13.52 4.71
C GLY A 204 14.32 12.76 5.06
N ALA A 205 13.32 12.69 4.17
CA ALA A 205 12.16 11.83 4.37
C ALA A 205 12.46 10.37 3.98
N ALA A 206 11.95 9.43 4.75
CA ALA A 206 11.98 8.01 4.49
C ALA A 206 10.66 7.52 3.88
N LEU A 207 10.77 6.74 2.81
CA LEU A 207 9.72 5.90 2.25
C LEU A 207 10.03 4.45 2.65
N GLN A 208 9.06 3.76 3.23
CA GLN A 208 9.23 2.40 3.75
C GLN A 208 8.08 1.52 3.28
N ILE A 209 8.37 0.29 2.86
CA ILE A 209 7.36 -0.73 2.55
C ILE A 209 6.58 -1.08 3.82
N ASP A 210 5.27 -1.19 3.70
CA ASP A 210 4.38 -1.65 4.76
C ASP A 210 4.01 -3.11 4.52
N ASP A 211 4.88 -4.02 4.97
CA ASP A 211 4.73 -5.46 4.77
C ASP A 211 3.45 -6.01 5.46
N ASP A 212 3.01 -5.37 6.55
CA ASP A 212 1.80 -5.76 7.28
C ASP A 212 0.54 -5.37 6.49
N ALA A 213 0.49 -4.17 5.93
CA ALA A 213 -0.60 -3.73 5.05
C ALA A 213 -0.62 -4.55 3.75
N ASP A 214 0.54 -4.87 3.17
CA ASP A 214 0.63 -5.77 2.02
C ASP A 214 0.08 -7.17 2.37
N ALA A 215 0.49 -7.75 3.50
CA ALA A 215 0.02 -9.07 3.92
C ALA A 215 -1.50 -9.08 4.18
N ALA A 216 -2.04 -8.02 4.79
CA ALA A 216 -3.47 -7.86 5.05
C ALA A 216 -4.27 -7.76 3.75
N PHE A 217 -3.87 -6.85 2.85
CA PHE A 217 -4.57 -6.61 1.60
C PHE A 217 -4.51 -7.80 0.63
N TYR A 218 -3.35 -8.45 0.52
CA TYR A 218 -3.17 -9.59 -0.39
C TYR A 218 -3.56 -10.93 0.24
N GLY A 219 -3.93 -10.97 1.53
CA GLY A 219 -4.29 -12.19 2.24
C GLY A 219 -3.18 -13.23 2.29
N LYS A 220 -1.91 -12.79 2.21
CA LYS A 220 -0.73 -13.66 2.13
C LYS A 220 0.33 -13.19 3.13
N PRO A 221 0.42 -13.82 4.32
CA PRO A 221 1.48 -13.53 5.29
C PRO A 221 2.88 -13.70 4.68
N GLY A 222 3.78 -12.77 4.99
CA GLY A 222 5.17 -12.79 4.51
C GLY A 222 5.34 -12.54 3.00
N ILE A 223 4.30 -12.03 2.32
CA ILE A 223 4.41 -11.57 0.94
C ILE A 223 5.45 -10.46 0.85
N ARG A 224 6.37 -10.55 -0.12
CA ARG A 224 7.38 -9.51 -0.33
C ARG A 224 6.93 -8.51 -1.37
N ALA A 225 7.26 -7.23 -1.17
CA ALA A 225 7.06 -6.17 -2.16
C ALA A 225 7.55 -6.55 -3.57
N GLY A 226 8.69 -7.24 -3.68
CA GLY A 226 9.21 -7.73 -4.96
C GLY A 226 8.28 -8.71 -5.69
N GLU A 227 7.53 -9.54 -4.97
CA GLU A 227 6.54 -10.45 -5.56
C GLU A 227 5.35 -9.68 -6.11
N ILE A 228 4.82 -8.72 -5.34
CA ILE A 228 3.70 -7.84 -5.73
C ILE A 228 4.07 -7.02 -6.96
N MET A 229 5.23 -6.36 -6.93
CA MET A 229 5.73 -5.53 -8.02
C MET A 229 6.00 -6.33 -9.30
N SER A 230 6.35 -7.61 -9.19
CA SER A 230 6.59 -8.49 -10.34
C SER A 230 5.32 -8.99 -11.03
N GLY A 231 4.13 -8.65 -10.50
CA GLY A 231 2.86 -9.09 -11.08
C GLY A 231 2.54 -10.57 -10.85
N LYS A 232 3.32 -11.26 -10.00
CA LYS A 232 3.10 -12.68 -9.64
C LYS A 232 1.90 -12.90 -8.71
N VAL A 233 1.28 -11.82 -8.23
CA VAL A 233 0.15 -11.85 -7.32
C VAL A 233 -1.13 -11.67 -8.13
N GLY A 234 -1.94 -12.73 -8.20
CA GLY A 234 -3.14 -12.80 -9.04
C GLY A 234 -4.35 -11.99 -8.56
N ILE A 235 -4.19 -11.12 -7.56
CA ILE A 235 -5.28 -10.29 -7.04
C ILE A 235 -5.49 -9.10 -7.99
N SER A 236 -6.71 -8.99 -8.51
CA SER A 236 -7.14 -7.87 -9.34
C SER A 236 -8.46 -7.32 -8.80
N SER A 237 -8.37 -6.26 -8.00
CA SER A 237 -9.54 -5.52 -7.54
C SER A 237 -9.87 -4.37 -8.51
N PRO A 238 -11.12 -3.85 -8.52
CA PRO A 238 -11.48 -2.66 -9.30
C PRO A 238 -10.58 -1.45 -9.00
N GLU A 239 -10.22 -1.24 -7.74
CA GLU A 239 -9.38 -0.13 -7.26
C GLU A 239 -7.98 -0.18 -7.89
N ILE A 240 -7.35 -1.37 -7.90
CA ILE A 240 -6.05 -1.58 -8.54
C ILE A 240 -6.14 -1.27 -10.04
N ARG A 241 -7.15 -1.82 -10.72
CA ARG A 241 -7.33 -1.62 -12.16
C ARG A 241 -7.58 -0.16 -12.52
N ASN A 242 -8.36 0.55 -11.70
CA ASN A 242 -8.65 1.97 -11.90
C ASN A 242 -7.36 2.79 -11.82
N LEU A 243 -6.54 2.56 -10.80
CA LEU A 243 -5.27 3.27 -10.65
C LEU A 243 -4.28 2.93 -11.78
N GLN A 244 -4.15 1.64 -12.12
CA GLN A 244 -3.31 1.19 -13.24
C GLN A 244 -3.73 1.84 -14.56
N LYS A 245 -5.04 1.87 -14.85
CA LYS A 245 -5.59 2.49 -16.06
C LYS A 245 -5.34 3.99 -16.08
N LEU A 246 -5.58 4.67 -14.96
CA LEU A 246 -5.36 6.12 -14.83
C LEU A 246 -3.89 6.49 -15.10
N LEU A 247 -2.96 5.76 -14.48
CA LEU A 247 -1.53 5.99 -14.69
C LEU A 247 -1.08 5.64 -16.12
N ALA A 248 -1.67 4.61 -16.74
CA ALA A 248 -1.40 4.25 -18.13
C ALA A 248 -1.93 5.32 -19.11
N GLU A 249 -3.13 5.83 -18.88
CA GLU A 249 -3.74 6.90 -19.66
C GLU A 249 -2.84 8.14 -19.65
N TYR A 250 -2.45 8.61 -18.47
CA TYR A 250 -1.60 9.80 -18.34
C TYR A 250 -0.16 9.61 -18.86
N ALA A 251 0.37 8.38 -18.87
CA ALA A 251 1.65 8.06 -19.48
C ALA A 251 1.59 7.99 -21.02
N THR A 252 0.39 7.85 -21.59
CA THR A 252 0.17 7.66 -23.04
C THR A 252 -0.48 8.85 -23.73
N ILE A 253 -0.88 9.91 -23.01
CA ILE A 253 -1.36 11.17 -23.60
C ILE A 253 -0.34 11.62 -24.66
N ARG A 254 -0.69 11.36 -25.93
CA ARG A 254 -0.01 11.97 -27.07
C ARG A 254 -0.35 13.44 -26.98
N LEU A 255 0.68 14.26 -26.91
CA LEU A 255 0.52 15.69 -27.08
C LEU A 255 0.04 15.87 -28.50
N SER A 256 -1.23 16.27 -28.64
CA SER A 256 -1.72 16.78 -29.92
C SER A 256 -0.80 17.92 -30.33
N PRO A 257 -0.31 17.93 -31.59
CA PRO A 257 0.56 18.99 -32.09
C PRO A 257 -0.08 20.37 -32.00
#